data_AF-A0AAV1LJT5-F1
#
_entry.id   AF-A0AAV1LJT5-F1
#
_cell.length_a   1.000
_cell.length_b   1.000
_cell.length_c   1.000
_cell.angle_alpha   90.00
_cell.angle_beta   90.00
_cell.angle_gamma   90.00
#
_symmetry.space_group_name_H-M   'P 1'
#
loop_
_entity.id
_entity.type
_entity.pdbx_description
1 polymer ?
#
loop_
_entity_poly.entity_id
_entity_poly.type
_entity_poly.pdbx_seq_one_letter_code
_entity_poly.pdbx_strand_id
1 'polypeptide(L)'
;MPTCQSELRQQFKRARYIANVWRNAHLRVPMDLEPTNCGWVEQASMYEFKWFEGPQVPLTVNDVIQQNENEESGAQDDESDIEYASEEDEHEQSDCEC
;
A
#
# COMPACT_ATOMS: atom_id res chain seq x y z
N MET A 1 10.52 1.10 0.79
CA MET A 1 9.78 2.37 0.69
C MET A 1 8.43 2.14 1.33
N PRO A 2 7.96 2.95 2.29
CA PRO A 2 6.58 2.87 2.73
C PRO A 2 5.70 3.12 1.49
N THR A 3 4.66 2.31 1.30
CA THR A 3 3.76 2.44 0.15
C THR A 3 3.24 3.86 0.12
N CYS A 4 3.64 4.65 -0.89
CA CYS A 4 3.17 6.02 -1.01
C CYS A 4 1.64 6.00 -1.22
N GLN A 5 0.95 7.06 -0.80
CA GLN A 5 -0.51 7.18 -0.90
C GLN A 5 -1.02 6.86 -2.32
N SER A 6 -0.26 7.26 -3.34
CA SER A 6 -0.58 7.02 -4.76
C SER A 6 -0.51 5.54 -5.13
N GLU A 7 0.47 4.79 -4.62
CA GLU A 7 0.56 3.34 -4.83
C GLU A 7 -0.60 2.61 -4.14
N LEU A 8 -0.89 2.94 -2.87
CA LEU A 8 -2.01 2.34 -2.13
C LEU A 8 -3.34 2.55 -2.88
N ARG A 9 -3.55 3.73 -3.45
CA ARG A 9 -4.72 4.04 -4.27
C ARG A 9 -4.81 3.12 -5.50
N GLN A 10 -3.70 2.82 -6.16
CA GLN A 10 -3.70 1.88 -7.29
C GLN A 10 -3.90 0.43 -6.85
N GLN A 11 -3.38 0.02 -5.69
CA GLN A 11 -3.65 -1.30 -5.12
C GLN A 11 -5.14 -1.49 -4.85
N PHE A 12 -5.81 -0.50 -4.24
CA PHE A 12 -7.25 -0.56 -3.99
C PHE A 12 -8.07 -0.65 -5.29
N LYS A 13 -7.71 0.14 -6.31
CA LYS A 13 -8.33 0.07 -7.64
C LYS A 13 -8.23 -1.34 -8.25
N ARG A 14 -7.05 -1.95 -8.21
CA ARG A 14 -6.81 -3.31 -8.72
C ARG A 14 -7.59 -4.36 -7.95
N ALA A 15 -7.58 -4.30 -6.62
CA ALA A 15 -8.34 -5.20 -5.76
C ALA A 15 -9.85 -5.11 -6.05
N ARG A 16 -10.38 -3.89 -6.22
CA ARG A 16 -11.79 -3.67 -6.60
C ARG A 16 -12.14 -4.34 -7.92
N TYR A 17 -11.28 -4.24 -8.93
CA TYR A 17 -11.51 -4.87 -10.24
C TYR A 17 -11.53 -6.38 -10.14
N ILE A 18 -10.52 -6.97 -9.50
CA ILE A 18 -10.43 -8.42 -9.31
C ILE A 18 -11.67 -8.94 -8.56
N ALA A 19 -12.07 -8.27 -7.48
CA ALA A 19 -13.27 -8.63 -6.73
C ALA A 19 -14.56 -8.53 -7.56
N ASN A 20 -14.67 -7.53 -8.45
CA ASN A 20 -15.82 -7.39 -9.36
C ASN A 20 -15.89 -8.54 -10.36
N VAL A 21 -14.77 -8.92 -10.98
CA VAL A 21 -14.68 -10.06 -11.89
C VAL A 21 -15.12 -11.35 -11.19
N TRP A 22 -14.60 -11.62 -9.98
CA TRP A 22 -14.97 -12.81 -9.23
C TRP A 22 -16.44 -12.82 -8.81
N ARG A 23 -16.96 -11.68 -8.34
CA ARG A 23 -18.39 -11.54 -7.99
C ARG A 23 -19.29 -11.86 -9.19
N ASN A 24 -18.86 -11.47 -10.39
CA ASN A 24 -19.61 -11.62 -11.62
C ASN A 24 -19.23 -12.86 -12.44
N ALA A 25 -18.41 -13.76 -11.91
CA ALA A 25 -17.89 -14.92 -12.65
C ALA A 25 -18.96 -15.91 -13.14
N HIS A 26 -20.18 -15.81 -12.59
CA HIS A 26 -21.35 -16.58 -13.03
C HIS A 26 -22.00 -16.03 -14.31
N LEU A 27 -21.63 -14.83 -14.75
CA LEU A 27 -22.12 -14.21 -15.97
C LEU A 27 -21.25 -14.59 -17.17
N ARG A 28 -21.84 -14.60 -18.37
CA ARG A 28 -21.11 -14.83 -19.63
C ARG A 28 -20.01 -13.80 -19.88
N VAL A 29 -20.23 -12.57 -19.42
CA VAL A 29 -19.27 -11.47 -19.46
C VAL A 29 -19.16 -10.92 -18.05
N PRO A 30 -18.11 -11.24 -17.29
CA PRO A 30 -17.97 -10.85 -15.88
C PRO A 30 -17.41 -9.43 -15.69
N MET A 31 -17.02 -8.77 -16.78
CA MET A 31 -16.33 -7.47 -16.77
C MET A 31 -17.34 -6.32 -16.87
N ASP A 32 -17.81 -5.82 -15.72
CA ASP A 32 -18.62 -4.59 -15.64
C ASP A 32 -17.74 -3.32 -15.57
N LEU A 33 -16.48 -3.49 -15.14
CA LEU A 33 -15.50 -2.42 -15.00
C LEU A 33 -14.43 -2.53 -16.09
N GLU A 34 -13.93 -1.39 -16.55
CA GLU A 34 -12.77 -1.36 -17.43
C GLU A 34 -11.46 -1.47 -16.62
N PRO A 35 -10.53 -2.37 -17.01
CA PRO A 35 -9.24 -2.53 -16.33
C PRO A 35 -8.43 -1.23 -16.26
N THR A 36 -8.46 -0.43 -17.33
CA THR A 36 -7.73 0.84 -17.47
C THR A 36 -8.15 1.89 -16.43
N ASN A 37 -9.40 1.84 -15.99
CA ASN A 37 -9.93 2.68 -14.91
C ASN A 37 -9.64 2.11 -13.51
N CYS A 38 -9.12 0.88 -13.44
CA CYS A 38 -8.92 0.13 -12.21
C CYS A 38 -7.44 -0.21 -11.93
N GLY A 39 -6.52 0.66 -12.35
CA GLY A 39 -5.10 0.51 -12.02
C GLY A 39 -4.35 -0.48 -12.91
N TRP A 40 -4.87 -0.71 -14.12
CA TRP A 40 -4.16 -1.43 -15.18
C TRP A 40 -3.84 -0.48 -16.34
N VAL A 41 -2.82 -0.82 -17.11
CA VAL A 41 -2.52 -0.19 -18.39
C VAL A 41 -2.43 -1.27 -19.46
N GLU A 42 -2.92 -0.98 -20.66
CA GLU A 42 -2.80 -1.91 -21.78
C GLU A 42 -1.48 -1.65 -22.50
N GLN A 43 -0.61 -2.66 -22.55
CA GLN A 43 0.66 -2.64 -23.26
C GLN A 43 0.78 -3.92 -24.09
N ALA A 44 1.00 -3.76 -25.41
CA ALA A 44 1.19 -4.87 -26.33
C ALA A 44 0.14 -6.01 -26.17
N SER A 45 -1.15 -5.65 -26.09
CA SER A 45 -2.30 -6.56 -25.89
C SER A 45 -2.34 -7.30 -24.54
N MET A 46 -1.51 -6.89 -23.58
CA MET A 46 -1.52 -7.38 -22.20
C MET A 46 -1.87 -6.26 -21.24
N TYR A 47 -2.39 -6.62 -20.06
CA TYR A 47 -2.57 -5.69 -18.97
C TYR A 47 -1.39 -5.75 -18.00
N GLU A 48 -0.78 -4.60 -17.77
CA GLU A 48 0.25 -4.41 -16.76
C GLU A 48 -0.27 -3.55 -15.62
N PHE A 49 0.37 -3.65 -14.46
CA PHE A 49 0.01 -2.83 -13.31
C PHE A 49 0.38 -1.36 -13.53
N LYS A 50 -0.61 -0.50 -13.28
CA LYS A 50 -0.36 0.91 -13.05
C LYS A 50 0.11 1.08 -11.61
N TRP A 51 1.41 1.16 -11.38
CA TRP A 51 1.98 1.20 -10.04
C TRP A 51 1.58 2.43 -9.23
N PHE A 52 1.57 3.61 -9.84
CA PHE A 52 1.23 4.87 -9.20
C PHE A 52 0.74 5.90 -10.23
N GLU A 53 0.17 6.99 -9.74
CA GLU A 53 -0.18 8.17 -10.53
C GLU A 53 0.41 9.41 -9.84
N GLY A 54 0.96 10.32 -10.63
CA GLY A 54 1.53 11.57 -10.14
C GLY A 54 3.00 11.46 -9.70
N PRO A 55 3.52 12.51 -9.05
CA PRO A 55 4.90 12.54 -8.58
C PRO A 55 5.12 11.48 -7.49
N GLN A 56 6.16 10.67 -7.64
CA GLN A 56 6.60 9.77 -6.55
C GLN A 56 7.51 10.46 -5.54
N VAL A 57 8.09 11.59 -5.96
CA VAL A 57 8.96 12.40 -5.14
C VAL A 57 8.32 13.77 -4.96
N PRO A 58 8.50 14.38 -3.79
CA PRO A 58 8.17 15.77 -3.58
C PRO A 58 8.88 16.65 -4.62
N LEU A 59 8.20 17.70 -5.08
CA LEU A 59 8.73 18.56 -6.15
C LEU A 59 9.82 19.47 -5.61
N THR A 60 9.79 19.80 -4.32
CA THR A 60 10.79 20.60 -3.63
C THR A 60 11.19 19.98 -2.30
N VAL A 61 12.36 20.36 -1.78
CA VAL A 61 12.83 19.93 -0.45
C VAL A 61 11.88 20.42 0.65
N ASN A 62 11.28 21.60 0.46
CA ASN A 62 10.33 22.18 1.41
C ASN A 62 9.06 21.33 1.58
N ASP A 63 8.69 20.53 0.58
CA ASP A 63 7.53 19.62 0.65
C ASP A 63 7.74 18.46 1.64
N VAL A 64 8.98 18.23 2.10
CA VAL A 64 9.35 17.16 3.05
C VAL A 64 9.67 17.71 4.43
N ILE A 65 10.03 18.99 4.53
CA ILE A 65 10.32 19.64 5.80
C ILE A 65 8.98 19.88 6.49
N GLN A 66 8.69 19.09 7.52
CA GLN A 66 7.59 19.41 8.43
C GLN A 66 7.94 20.74 9.10
N GLN A 67 7.21 21.79 8.73
CA GLN A 67 7.27 23.06 9.45
C GLN A 67 6.63 22.79 10.81
N ASN A 68 7.45 22.52 11.82
CA ASN A 68 7.02 22.58 13.21
C ASN A 68 6.74 24.06 13.51
N GLU A 69 5.56 24.51 13.13
CA GLU A 69 4.96 25.72 13.67
C GLU A 69 4.52 25.40 15.10
N ASN A 70 5.49 25.32 16.01
CA ASN A 70 5.18 25.64 17.40
C ASN A 70 6.33 26.46 17.99
N GLU A 71 5.91 27.68 18.30
CA GLU A 71 6.62 28.75 18.95
C GLU A 71 7.30 28.26 20.24
N GLU A 72 8.43 28.89 20.52
CA GLU A 72 9.10 29.00 21.81
C GLU A 72 8.17 28.77 23.02
N SER A 73 8.13 27.54 23.55
CA SER A 73 7.79 27.30 24.95
C SER A 73 8.58 26.09 25.43
N GLY A 74 9.44 26.34 26.42
CA GLY A 74 10.51 25.44 26.81
C GLY A 74 10.11 24.14 27.50
N ALA A 75 11.10 23.25 27.54
CA ALA A 75 11.28 22.10 28.42
C ALA A 75 10.18 21.02 28.43
N GLN A 76 10.51 19.82 27.95
CA GLN A 76 10.93 18.70 28.80
C GLN A 76 11.39 17.53 27.92
N ASP A 77 12.58 17.04 28.23
CA ASP A 77 13.17 15.80 27.74
C ASP A 77 12.37 14.64 28.34
N ASP A 78 11.54 13.98 27.52
CA ASP A 78 10.80 12.77 27.91
C ASP A 78 11.39 11.61 27.10
N GLU A 79 12.45 11.01 27.66
CA GLU A 79 13.02 9.74 27.24
C GLU A 79 11.94 8.65 27.40
N SER A 80 11.14 8.44 26.35
CA SER A 80 10.20 7.33 26.28
C SER A 80 10.99 6.03 26.12
N ASP A 81 11.19 5.33 27.24
CA ASP A 81 11.76 3.98 27.33
C ASP A 81 10.91 3.01 26.50
N ILE A 82 11.41 2.63 25.33
CA ILE A 82 10.76 1.65 24.45
C ILE A 82 11.23 0.27 24.91
N GLU A 83 10.41 -0.40 25.74
CA GLU A 83 10.60 -1.83 26.04
C GLU A 83 10.45 -2.64 24.75
N TYR A 84 11.57 -3.17 24.25
CA TYR A 84 11.60 -4.18 23.20
C TYR A 84 11.01 -5.48 23.76
N ALA A 85 9.76 -5.78 23.41
CA ALA A 85 9.24 -7.14 23.53
C ALA A 85 9.94 -8.01 22.48
N SER A 86 10.99 -8.71 22.91
CA SER A 86 11.60 -9.80 22.14
C SER A 86 10.61 -10.96 22.06
N GLU A 87 9.88 -11.08 20.96
CA GLU A 87 9.16 -12.30 20.64
C GLU A 87 10.20 -13.32 20.14
N GLU A 88 10.63 -14.21 21.05
CA GLU A 88 11.42 -15.40 20.70
C GLU A 88 10.52 -16.34 19.88
N ASP A 89 10.74 -16.33 18.56
CA ASP A 89 10.11 -17.26 17.60
C ASP A 89 10.74 -18.65 17.78
N GLU A 90 10.12 -19.47 18.64
CA GLU A 90 10.52 -20.86 18.86
C GLU A 90 10.14 -21.73 17.64
N HIS A 91 11.15 -22.00 16.82
CA HIS A 91 11.12 -22.90 15.66
C HIS A 91 10.55 -24.31 15.97
N GLU A 92 9.59 -24.71 15.14
CA GLU A 92 9.40 -26.02 14.49
C GLU A 92 9.46 -27.31 15.33
N GLN A 93 8.31 -27.98 15.48
CA GLN A 93 8.17 -29.38 15.03
C GLN A 93 6.68 -29.77 14.96
N SER A 94 6.16 -30.04 13.75
CA SER A 94 4.94 -30.81 13.58
C SER A 94 5.31 -32.09 12.85
N ASP A 95 5.47 -33.17 13.62
CA ASP A 95 5.63 -34.52 13.10
C ASP A 95 4.35 -34.94 12.37
N CYS A 96 4.48 -35.28 11.09
CA CYS A 96 3.45 -35.94 10.32
C CYS A 96 3.39 -37.42 10.74
N GLU A 97 2.36 -37.82 11.49
CA GLU A 97 2.03 -39.24 11.68
C GLU A 97 0.85 -39.66 10.79
N CYS A 98 1.20 -40.53 9.82
CA CYS A 98 0.43 -41.50 9.02
C CYS A 98 -0.98 -41.17 8.51
#